data_AF-A0A5B7SZH8-F1
#
_entry.id   AF-A0A5B7SZH8-F1
#
_cell.length_a   1.000
_cell.length_b   1.000
_cell.length_c   1.000
_cell.angle_alpha   90.00
_cell.angle_beta   90.00
_cell.angle_gamma   90.00
#
_symmetry.space_group_name_H-M   'P 1'
#
loop_
_entity.id
_entity.type
_entity.pdbx_description
1 polymer ?
#
loop_
_entity_poly.entity_id
_entity_poly.type
_entity_poly.pdbx_seq_one_letter_code
_entity_poly.pdbx_strand_id
1 'polypeptide(L)'
;MKQNREGFVLAESLVALSISVLIIFTLTYCVKEEFKVIDHWEERVNAHKIILLNLYSNNVPNPLIIKNKKYFFETINDGYQVTVNKNVYQIKPTT
;
A
#
# COMPACT_ATOMS: atom_id res chain seq x y z
N MET A 1 -39.68 40.88 18.90
CA MET A 1 -38.43 40.79 19.67
C MET A 1 -37.76 39.45 19.38
N LYS A 2 -36.68 39.46 18.59
CA LYS A 2 -35.86 38.28 18.27
C LYS A 2 -35.04 37.93 19.52
N GLN A 3 -35.41 36.86 20.23
CA GLN A 3 -34.58 36.32 21.30
C GLN A 3 -33.41 35.55 20.67
N ASN A 4 -32.23 36.15 20.67
CA ASN A 4 -30.99 35.49 20.27
C ASN A 4 -30.71 34.31 21.22
N ARG A 5 -30.83 33.08 20.72
CA ARG A 5 -30.41 31.87 21.41
C ARG A 5 -28.91 31.64 21.15
N GLU A 6 -28.04 32.46 21.75
CA GLU A 6 -26.59 32.33 21.57
C GLU A 6 -26.07 30.94 21.98
N GLY A 7 -26.65 30.32 23.01
CA GLY A 7 -26.34 28.95 23.43
C GLY A 7 -26.79 27.86 22.44
N PHE A 8 -27.80 28.13 21.60
CA PHE A 8 -28.26 27.20 20.57
C PHE A 8 -27.25 27.13 19.41
N VAL A 9 -26.70 28.29 19.01
CA VAL A 9 -25.70 28.38 17.94
C VAL A 9 -24.37 27.72 18.33
N LEU A 10 -23.97 27.84 19.61
CA LEU A 10 -22.77 27.17 20.15
C LEU A 10 -22.91 25.65 20.16
N ALA A 11 -24.08 25.12 20.57
CA ALA A 11 -24.33 23.68 20.56
C ALA A 11 -24.36 23.11 19.13
N GLU A 12 -24.98 23.82 18.19
CA GLU A 12 -25.01 23.43 16.78
C GLU A 12 -23.61 23.42 16.16
N SER A 13 -22.80 24.43 16.46
CA SER A 13 -21.40 24.52 16.00
C SER A 13 -20.54 23.39 16.59
N LEU A 14 -20.76 23.02 17.85
CA LEU A 14 -20.05 21.91 18.50
C LEU A 14 -20.40 20.56 17.87
N VAL A 15 -21.67 20.35 17.52
CA VAL A 15 -22.12 19.14 16.81
C VAL A 15 -21.56 19.12 15.38
N ALA A 16 -21.57 20.24 14.67
CA ALA A 16 -20.97 20.32 13.34
C ALA A 16 -19.46 20.03 13.38
N LEU A 17 -18.76 20.53 14.41
CA LEU A 17 -17.34 20.27 14.61
C LEU A 17 -17.07 18.79 14.89
N SER A 18 -17.86 18.16 15.77
CA SER A 18 -17.67 16.75 16.12
C SER A 18 -17.91 15.82 14.93
N ILE A 19 -18.94 16.10 14.12
CA ILE A 19 -19.22 15.38 12.88
C ILE A 19 -18.06 15.55 11.89
N SER A 20 -17.57 16.79 11.72
CA SER A 20 -16.45 17.07 10.81
C SER A 20 -15.17 16.31 11.21
N VAL A 21 -14.87 16.28 12.51
CA VAL A 21 -13.73 15.53 13.06
C VAL A 21 -13.88 14.04 12.81
N LEU A 22 -15.07 13.46 13.06
CA LEU A 22 -15.36 12.06 12.75
C LEU A 22 -15.17 11.73 11.27
N ILE A 23 -15.64 12.61 10.37
CA ILE A 23 -15.46 12.44 8.92
C ILE A 23 -13.97 12.43 8.56
N ILE A 24 -13.18 13.40 9.07
CA ILE A 24 -11.75 13.48 8.79
C ILE A 24 -11.02 12.23 9.27
N PHE A 25 -11.32 11.75 10.48
CA PHE A 25 -10.72 10.52 11.01
C PHE A 25 -11.07 9.30 10.17
N THR A 26 -12.34 9.18 9.79
CA THR A 26 -12.82 8.06 8.97
C THR A 26 -12.16 8.05 7.59
N LEU A 27 -12.06 9.21 6.93
CA LEU A 27 -11.37 9.35 5.64
C LEU A 27 -9.88 9.04 5.76
N THR A 28 -9.22 9.56 6.80
CA THR A 28 -7.80 9.30 7.04
C THR A 28 -7.53 7.81 7.25
N TYR A 29 -8.41 7.12 7.99
CA TYR A 29 -8.32 5.68 8.19
C TYR A 29 -8.53 4.91 6.88
N CYS A 30 -9.54 5.27 6.10
CA CYS A 30 -9.81 4.64 4.80
C CYS A 30 -8.61 4.78 3.85
N VAL A 31 -8.10 5.99 3.68
CA VAL A 31 -6.92 6.27 2.86
C VAL A 31 -5.70 5.44 3.30
N LYS A 32 -5.52 5.26 4.61
CA LYS A 32 -4.43 4.45 5.15
C LYS A 32 -4.55 2.96 4.77
N GLU A 33 -5.75 2.39 4.76
CA GLU A 33 -5.94 1.00 4.33
C GLU A 33 -5.72 0.85 2.82
N GLU A 34 -6.19 1.80 2.01
CA GLU A 34 -5.95 1.81 0.56
C GLU A 34 -4.44 1.87 0.24
N PHE A 35 -3.67 2.67 0.98
CA PHE A 35 -2.21 2.71 0.81
C PHE A 35 -1.54 1.36 1.07
N LYS A 36 -2.05 0.53 1.98
CA LYS A 36 -1.51 -0.82 2.20
C LYS A 36 -1.76 -1.72 1.00
N VAL A 37 -2.95 -1.61 0.39
CA VAL A 37 -3.29 -2.37 -0.83
C VAL A 37 -2.36 -1.96 -1.97
N ILE A 38 -2.13 -0.66 -2.14
CA ILE A 38 -1.21 -0.13 -3.15
C ILE A 38 0.22 -0.64 -2.90
N ASP A 39 0.73 -0.59 -1.67
CA ASP A 39 2.07 -1.06 -1.33
C ASP A 39 2.24 -2.57 -1.63
N HIS A 40 1.19 -3.37 -1.37
CA HIS A 40 1.19 -4.79 -1.74
C HIS A 40 1.26 -5.01 -3.27
N TRP A 41 0.50 -4.24 -4.04
CA TRP A 41 0.57 -4.31 -5.50
C TRP A 41 1.91 -3.82 -6.05
N GLU A 42 2.50 -2.79 -5.45
CA GLU A 42 3.83 -2.31 -5.79
C GLU A 42 4.89 -3.39 -5.52
N GLU A 43 4.82 -4.09 -4.38
CA GLU A 43 5.70 -5.24 -4.10
C GLU A 43 5.59 -6.32 -5.18
N ARG A 44 4.37 -6.68 -5.57
CA ARG A 44 4.11 -7.71 -6.58
C ARG A 44 4.63 -7.32 -7.96
N VAL A 45 4.36 -6.09 -8.41
CA VAL A 45 4.82 -5.59 -9.72
C VAL A 45 6.34 -5.53 -9.75
N ASN A 46 6.97 -5.05 -8.68
CA ASN A 46 8.43 -5.01 -8.58
C ASN A 46 9.04 -6.42 -8.59
N ALA A 47 8.45 -7.37 -7.88
CA ALA A 47 8.88 -8.77 -7.91
C ALA A 47 8.84 -9.34 -9.33
N HIS A 48 7.74 -9.15 -10.06
CA HIS A 48 7.63 -9.59 -11.46
C HIS A 48 8.62 -8.88 -12.39
N LYS A 49 8.85 -7.57 -12.18
CA LYS A 49 9.87 -6.82 -12.92
C LYS A 49 11.26 -7.39 -12.70
N ILE A 50 11.61 -7.76 -11.46
CA ILE A 50 12.90 -8.38 -11.14
C ILE A 50 13.05 -9.74 -11.83
N ILE A 51 11.99 -10.55 -11.85
CA ILE A 51 11.98 -11.82 -12.61
C ILE A 51 12.27 -11.55 -14.08
N LEU A 52 11.55 -10.61 -14.70
CA LEU A 52 11.74 -10.25 -16.11
C LEU A 52 13.16 -9.73 -16.39
N LEU A 53 13.71 -8.92 -15.49
CA LEU A 53 15.07 -8.39 -15.63
C LEU A 53 16.11 -9.51 -15.56
N ASN A 54 15.96 -10.47 -14.63
CA ASN A 54 16.84 -11.63 -14.53
C ASN A 54 16.72 -12.56 -15.75
N LEU A 55 15.52 -12.67 -16.34
CA LEU A 55 15.31 -13.40 -17.59
C LEU A 55 16.00 -12.76 -18.80
N TYR A 56 16.01 -11.43 -18.86
CA TYR A 56 16.62 -10.69 -19.97
C TYR A 56 18.14 -10.50 -19.80
N SER A 57 18.63 -10.37 -18.57
CA SER A 57 20.03 -10.15 -18.25
C SER A 57 20.39 -10.82 -16.92
N ASN A 58 21.40 -11.69 -16.93
CA ASN A 58 21.89 -12.37 -15.72
C ASN A 58 22.71 -11.45 -14.77
N ASN A 59 22.82 -10.15 -15.07
CA ASN A 59 23.61 -9.19 -14.30
C ASN A 59 22.77 -8.38 -13.30
N VAL A 60 21.65 -8.92 -12.82
CA VAL A 60 20.84 -8.24 -11.80
C VAL A 60 21.40 -8.56 -10.41
N PRO A 61 21.69 -7.55 -9.57
CA PRO A 61 22.12 -7.78 -8.20
C PRO A 61 21.07 -8.53 -7.38
N ASN A 62 21.51 -9.51 -6.60
CA ASN A 62 20.68 -10.28 -5.68
C ASN A 62 21.33 -10.29 -4.29
N PRO A 63 20.79 -9.58 -3.28
CA PRO A 63 19.49 -8.91 -3.26
C PRO A 63 19.47 -7.55 -3.98
N LEU A 64 18.31 -7.22 -4.56
CA LEU A 64 18.02 -5.87 -5.05
C LEU A 64 17.28 -5.07 -3.98
N ILE A 65 17.67 -3.82 -3.75
CA ILE A 65 17.05 -2.95 -2.75
C ILE A 65 16.18 -1.90 -3.45
N ILE A 66 14.88 -1.91 -3.21
CA ILE A 66 13.92 -0.92 -3.71
C ILE A 66 13.14 -0.38 -2.51
N LYS A 67 13.13 0.96 -2.33
CA LYS A 67 12.42 1.62 -1.21
C LYS A 67 12.71 0.98 0.16
N ASN A 68 13.98 0.68 0.44
CA ASN A 68 14.44 0.05 1.68
C ASN A 68 13.92 -1.39 1.92
N LYS A 69 13.25 -2.01 0.93
CA LYS A 69 12.86 -3.43 0.93
C LYS A 69 13.87 -4.23 0.11
N LYS A 70 14.28 -5.39 0.62
CA LYS A 70 15.21 -6.31 -0.05
C LYS A 70 14.43 -7.38 -0.80
N TYR A 71 14.71 -7.49 -2.09
CA TYR A 71 14.12 -8.46 -2.99
C TYR A 71 15.16 -9.52 -3.33
N PHE A 72 14.83 -10.78 -3.06
CA PHE A 72 15.70 -11.92 -3.32
C PHE A 72 15.14 -12.73 -4.48
N PHE A 73 15.89 -12.81 -5.58
CA PHE A 73 15.50 -13.61 -6.74
C PHE A 73 16.08 -15.02 -6.64
N GLU A 74 15.27 -16.02 -6.90
CA GLU A 74 15.69 -17.42 -6.92
C GLU A 74 15.04 -18.14 -8.10
N THR A 75 15.79 -19.04 -8.74
CA THR A 75 15.26 -19.95 -9.76
C THR A 75 14.90 -21.26 -9.08
N ILE A 76 13.67 -21.73 -9.27
CA ILE A 76 13.17 -23.00 -8.75
C ILE A 76 12.94 -23.98 -9.91
N ASN A 77 12.83 -25.28 -9.61
CA ASN A 77 12.77 -26.34 -10.62
C ASN A 77 11.70 -26.14 -11.71
N ASP A 78 10.62 -25.40 -11.43
CA ASP A 78 9.46 -25.20 -12.31
C ASP A 78 9.10 -23.71 -12.48
N GLY A 79 10.07 -22.80 -12.31
CA GLY A 79 9.84 -21.37 -12.54
C GLY A 79 10.77 -20.43 -11.78
N TYR A 80 10.26 -19.21 -11.55
CA TYR A 80 11.01 -18.13 -10.92
C TYR A 80 10.28 -17.63 -9.70
N GLN A 81 11.02 -17.30 -8.65
CA GLN A 81 10.46 -16.71 -7.45
C GLN A 81 11.24 -15.49 -6.98
N VAL A 82 10.52 -14.53 -6.42
CA VAL A 82 11.10 -13.39 -5.71
C VAL A 82 10.51 -13.30 -4.31
N THR A 83 11.38 -13.29 -3.32
CA THR A 83 11.05 -13.17 -1.91
C THR A 83 11.29 -11.74 -1.44
N VAL A 84 10.29 -11.15 -0.80
CA VAL A 84 10.33 -9.79 -0.27
C VAL A 84 9.75 -9.81 1.13
N ASN A 85 10.56 -9.50 2.14
CA ASN A 85 10.18 -9.60 3.54
C ASN A 85 9.67 -11.02 3.92
N LYS A 86 8.35 -11.26 3.86
CA LYS A 86 7.68 -12.55 4.10
C LYS A 86 6.80 -13.01 2.92
N ASN A 87 6.70 -12.19 1.88
CA ASN A 87 5.88 -12.46 0.71
C ASN A 87 6.73 -13.14 -0.36
N VAL A 88 6.21 -14.22 -0.94
CA VAL A 88 6.84 -14.96 -2.03
C VAL A 88 5.98 -14.82 -3.28
N TYR A 89 6.56 -14.28 -4.34
CA TYR A 89 5.90 -14.10 -5.63
C TYR A 89 6.50 -15.07 -6.64
N GLN A 90 5.70 -16.01 -7.13
CA GLN A 90 6.14 -17.05 -8.06
C GLN A 90 5.51 -16.85 -9.43
N ILE A 91 6.30 -17.05 -10.49
CA ILE A 91 5.83 -17.13 -11.87
C ILE A 91 6.27 -18.47 -12.43
N LYS A 92 5.30 -19.23 -12.93
CA LYS A 92 5.55 -20.42 -13.74
C LYS A 92 5.41 -20.03 -15.22
N PRO A 93 6.41 -20.33 -16.07
CA PRO A 93 6.22 -20.20 -17.51
C PRO A 93 5.16 -21.23 -17.93
N THR A 94 4.02 -20.76 -18.43
CA THR A 94 3.04 -21.63 -19.08
C THR A 94 3.66 -22.15 -20.38
N THR A 95 3.76 -23.48 -20.50
CA THR A 95 4.18 -24.20 -21.71
C THR A 95 3.22 -23.98 -22.87
#